data_AF-A0A953AI67-F1
#
_entry.id   AF-A0A953AI67-F1
#
_cell.length_a   1.000
_cell.length_b   1.000
_cell.length_c   1.000
_cell.angle_alpha   90.00
_cell.angle_beta   90.00
_cell.angle_gamma   90.00
#
_symmetry.space_group_name_H-M   'P 1'
#
loop_
_entity.id
_entity.type
_entity.pdbx_description
1 polymer ?
#
loop_
_entity_poly.entity_id
_entity_poly.type
_entity_poly.pdbx_seq_one_letter_code
_entity_poly.pdbx_strand_id
1 'polypeptide(L)'
;MKQLFERKERPLYGAAVPMRLGRLADADIADYVADRFAQTSRSVGEALGPLLESAQGHPQRAIMLAHHLWDQVPSGEAGTLERWEAAHAAALAELQPEFDAIWRGYGSTVAQKTLRLIVAGSGSAYRTAVLRRLELEKSAASAAVQRLLDAADVEEAGAGKYRVVDPLYAEWIARVDAGGGDAADEG
;
A
#
# COMPACT_ATOMS: atom_id res chain seq x y z
N MET A 1 5.07 -17.62 -10.12
CA MET A 1 3.98 -18.34 -10.83
C MET A 1 3.89 -18.02 -12.32
N LYS A 2 3.83 -16.75 -12.77
CA LYS A 2 3.77 -16.38 -14.21
C LYS A 2 4.75 -17.15 -15.11
N GLN A 3 5.99 -17.31 -14.66
CA GLN A 3 7.04 -17.97 -15.46
C GLN A 3 6.75 -19.43 -15.83
N LEU A 4 5.88 -20.15 -15.10
CA LEU A 4 5.52 -21.54 -15.40
C LEU A 4 4.35 -21.70 -16.38
N PHE A 5 3.39 -20.77 -16.36
CA PHE A 5 2.11 -20.91 -17.07
C PHE A 5 1.99 -19.99 -18.31
N GLU A 6 2.76 -18.90 -18.37
CA GLU A 6 2.64 -17.89 -19.44
C GLU A 6 3.73 -18.00 -20.52
N ARG A 7 4.73 -18.87 -20.33
CA ARG A 7 5.81 -19.09 -21.32
C ARG A 7 5.54 -20.34 -22.14
N LYS A 8 5.44 -20.17 -23.47
CA LYS A 8 5.13 -21.25 -24.44
C LYS A 8 6.06 -22.47 -24.32
N GLU A 9 7.29 -22.25 -23.90
CA GLU A 9 8.33 -23.28 -23.75
C GLU A 9 8.23 -24.08 -22.44
N ARG A 10 7.28 -23.75 -21.56
CA ARG A 10 7.17 -24.36 -20.23
C ARG A 10 6.05 -25.42 -20.17
N PRO A 11 6.22 -26.50 -19.38
CA PRO A 11 5.29 -27.63 -19.37
C PRO A 11 3.85 -27.30 -19.00
N LEU A 12 3.61 -26.21 -18.29
CA LEU A 12 2.28 -25.79 -17.82
C LEU A 12 1.69 -24.65 -18.65
N TYR A 13 2.25 -24.37 -19.83
CA TYR A 13 1.71 -23.36 -20.72
C TYR A 13 0.28 -23.69 -21.14
N GLY A 14 -0.64 -22.74 -20.92
CA GLY A 14 -2.05 -22.92 -21.25
C GLY A 14 -2.82 -23.89 -20.34
N ALA A 15 -2.18 -24.43 -19.29
CA ALA A 15 -2.82 -25.35 -18.35
C ALA A 15 -3.62 -24.65 -17.25
N ALA A 16 -3.58 -23.31 -17.19
CA ALA A 16 -4.32 -22.50 -16.23
C ALA A 16 -4.87 -21.23 -16.88
N VAL A 17 -6.03 -20.78 -16.41
CA VAL A 17 -6.62 -19.50 -16.81
C VAL A 17 -6.22 -18.45 -15.77
N PRO A 18 -5.41 -17.43 -16.12
CA PRO A 18 -5.04 -16.40 -15.17
C PRO A 18 -6.28 -15.56 -14.81
N MET A 19 -6.61 -15.50 -13.52
CA MET A 19 -7.62 -14.60 -12.99
C MET A 19 -6.91 -13.39 -12.36
N ARG A 20 -7.29 -12.19 -12.79
CA ARG A 20 -6.82 -10.95 -12.17
C ARG A 20 -7.79 -10.56 -11.07
N LEU A 21 -7.30 -10.56 -9.83
CA LEU A 21 -8.03 -10.04 -8.69
C LEU A 21 -7.72 -8.55 -8.56
N GLY A 22 -8.77 -7.75 -8.44
CA GLY A 22 -8.65 -6.33 -8.14
C GLY A 22 -8.71 -6.05 -6.63
N ARG A 23 -8.66 -4.76 -6.29
CA ARG A 23 -9.02 -4.29 -4.95
C ARG A 23 -10.49 -4.59 -4.67
N LEU A 24 -10.80 -4.88 -3.41
CA LEU A 24 -12.18 -5.00 -2.95
C LEU A 24 -12.89 -3.64 -3.04
N ALA A 25 -14.21 -3.66 -3.24
CA ALA A 25 -14.99 -2.45 -3.14
C ALA A 25 -15.07 -2.01 -1.66
N ASP A 26 -15.01 -0.71 -1.43
CA ASP A 26 -15.08 -0.16 -0.07
C ASP A 26 -16.41 -0.54 0.62
N ALA A 27 -17.50 -0.66 -0.13
CA ALA A 27 -18.79 -1.12 0.38
C ALA A 27 -18.72 -2.56 0.92
N ASP A 28 -18.06 -3.48 0.22
CA ASP A 28 -17.92 -4.88 0.66
C ASP A 28 -17.09 -4.97 1.94
N ILE A 29 -16.02 -4.17 2.04
CA ILE A 29 -15.22 -4.06 3.26
C ILE A 29 -16.05 -3.45 4.39
N ALA A 30 -16.79 -2.38 4.10
CA ALA A 30 -17.60 -1.68 5.09
C ALA A 30 -18.65 -2.60 5.72
N ASP A 31 -19.40 -3.31 4.89
CA ASP A 31 -20.41 -4.27 5.33
C ASP A 31 -19.78 -5.37 6.19
N TYR A 32 -18.68 -5.96 5.70
CA TYR A 32 -17.97 -7.00 6.45
C TYR A 32 -17.47 -6.50 7.81
N VAL A 33 -16.80 -5.34 7.87
CA VAL A 33 -16.24 -4.81 9.13
C VAL A 33 -17.36 -4.41 10.09
N ALA A 34 -18.42 -3.77 9.61
CA ALA A 34 -19.59 -3.40 10.43
C ALA A 34 -20.24 -4.64 11.08
N ASP A 35 -20.47 -5.69 10.29
CA ASP A 35 -21.04 -6.95 10.78
C ASP A 35 -20.18 -7.61 11.86
N ARG A 36 -18.85 -7.60 11.69
CA ARG A 36 -17.93 -8.19 12.67
C ARG A 36 -17.87 -7.41 13.98
N PHE A 37 -17.96 -6.08 13.93
CA PHE A 37 -18.04 -5.26 15.14
C PHE A 37 -19.35 -5.52 15.88
N ALA A 38 -20.48 -5.52 15.16
CA ALA A 38 -21.81 -5.74 15.73
C ALA A 38 -21.94 -7.08 16.46
N GLN A 39 -21.33 -8.15 15.92
CA GLN A 39 -21.28 -9.49 16.55
C GLN A 39 -20.63 -9.50 17.94
N THR A 40 -19.86 -8.46 18.27
CA THR A 40 -19.19 -8.32 19.57
C THR A 40 -19.70 -7.14 20.38
N SER A 41 -20.91 -6.66 20.06
CA SER A 41 -21.54 -5.49 20.68
C SER A 41 -20.75 -4.19 20.52
N ARG A 42 -20.03 -4.03 19.40
CA ARG A 42 -19.27 -2.82 19.07
C ARG A 42 -19.82 -2.18 17.79
N SER A 43 -19.48 -0.91 17.57
CA SER A 43 -19.71 -0.21 16.30
C SER A 43 -18.39 0.33 15.75
N VAL A 44 -18.21 0.29 14.43
CA VAL A 44 -17.04 0.89 13.78
C VAL A 44 -17.11 2.42 13.89
N GLY A 45 -18.31 3.01 13.91
CA GLY A 45 -18.51 4.45 14.13
C GLY A 45 -17.85 5.33 13.06
N GLU A 46 -17.31 6.46 13.51
CA GLU A 46 -16.64 7.46 12.67
C GLU A 46 -15.35 6.94 12.04
N ALA A 47 -14.74 5.91 12.64
CA ALA A 47 -13.51 5.31 12.18
C ALA A 47 -13.65 4.52 10.86
N LEU A 48 -14.87 4.24 10.40
CA LEU A 48 -15.09 3.43 9.19
C LEU A 48 -14.52 4.10 7.93
N GLY A 49 -14.79 5.38 7.73
CA GLY A 49 -14.29 6.13 6.56
C GLY A 49 -12.75 6.11 6.48
N PRO A 50 -12.05 6.59 7.53
CA PRO A 50 -10.60 6.55 7.58
C PRO A 50 -9.99 5.15 7.41
N LEU A 51 -10.64 4.11 7.95
CA LEU A 51 -10.22 2.72 7.76
C LEU A 51 -10.24 2.34 6.28
N LEU A 52 -11.33 2.63 5.56
CA LEU A 52 -11.46 2.33 4.14
C LEU A 52 -10.45 3.14 3.31
N GLU A 53 -10.26 4.41 3.64
CA GLU A 53 -9.28 5.29 2.98
C GLU A 53 -7.84 4.79 3.13
N SER A 54 -7.45 4.30 4.31
CA SER A 54 -6.13 3.71 4.55
C SER A 54 -6.01 2.32 3.92
N ALA A 55 -7.07 1.51 3.94
CA ALA A 55 -7.05 0.16 3.38
C ALA A 55 -7.07 0.16 1.85
N GLN A 56 -7.68 1.17 1.22
CA GLN A 56 -7.83 1.30 -0.23
C GLN A 56 -8.25 -0.02 -0.90
N GLY A 57 -9.23 -0.76 -0.36
CA GLY A 57 -9.63 -2.04 -0.94
C GLY A 57 -8.62 -3.20 -0.83
N HIS A 58 -7.48 -3.03 -0.13
CA HIS A 58 -6.49 -4.09 0.07
C HIS A 58 -6.96 -5.04 1.18
N PRO A 59 -7.26 -6.32 0.88
CA PRO A 59 -7.98 -7.21 1.81
C PRO A 59 -7.22 -7.45 3.12
N GLN A 60 -5.91 -7.75 3.05
CA GLN A 60 -5.11 -8.00 4.24
C GLN A 60 -4.99 -6.75 5.13
N ARG A 61 -4.73 -5.58 4.55
CA ARG A 61 -4.60 -4.32 5.29
C ARG A 61 -5.94 -3.87 5.87
N ALA A 62 -7.05 -4.04 5.15
CA ALA A 62 -8.39 -3.80 5.67
C ALA A 62 -8.67 -4.62 6.94
N ILE A 63 -8.42 -5.93 6.90
CA ILE A 63 -8.66 -6.82 8.04
C ILE A 63 -7.75 -6.48 9.22
N MET A 64 -6.47 -6.22 8.97
CA MET A 64 -5.51 -5.84 10.01
C MET A 64 -5.89 -4.52 10.68
N LEU A 65 -6.23 -3.49 9.89
CA LEU A 65 -6.70 -2.20 10.41
C LEU A 65 -8.00 -2.36 11.22
N ALA A 66 -8.94 -3.17 10.74
CA ALA A 66 -10.17 -3.47 11.47
C ALA A 66 -9.89 -4.18 12.80
N HIS A 67 -8.92 -5.09 12.84
CA HIS A 67 -8.51 -5.77 14.07
C HIS A 67 -7.92 -4.79 15.09
N HIS A 68 -6.96 -3.95 14.69
CA HIS A 68 -6.41 -2.93 15.59
C HIS A 68 -7.47 -1.96 16.08
N LEU A 69 -8.39 -1.53 15.22
CA LEU A 69 -9.50 -0.67 15.63
C LEU A 69 -10.41 -1.38 16.63
N TRP A 70 -10.72 -2.66 16.41
CA TRP A 70 -11.55 -3.46 17.30
C TRP A 70 -10.94 -3.57 18.70
N ASP A 71 -9.62 -3.69 18.80
CA ASP A 71 -8.91 -3.70 20.09
C ASP A 71 -9.01 -2.37 20.84
N GLN A 72 -9.15 -1.25 20.12
CA GLN A 72 -9.32 0.09 20.71
C GLN A 72 -10.76 0.39 21.14
N VAL A 73 -11.75 -0.36 20.64
CA VAL A 73 -13.18 -0.12 20.92
C VAL A 73 -13.65 -1.07 22.02
N PRO A 74 -14.06 -0.59 23.20
CA PRO A 74 -14.69 -1.43 24.21
C PRO A 74 -16.06 -1.96 23.77
N SER A 75 -16.48 -3.06 24.36
CA SER A 75 -17.84 -3.57 24.17
C SER A 75 -18.88 -2.53 24.61
N GLY A 76 -19.92 -2.34 23.79
CA GLY A 76 -20.96 -1.33 23.98
C GLY A 76 -20.65 0.03 23.36
N GLU A 77 -19.46 0.22 22.78
CA GLU A 77 -19.01 1.51 22.27
C GLU A 77 -18.76 1.53 20.76
N ALA A 78 -18.51 2.73 20.24
CA ALA A 78 -18.20 3.00 18.84
C ALA A 78 -16.72 3.38 18.64
N GLY A 79 -16.20 3.12 17.44
CA GLY A 79 -14.93 3.68 16.97
C GLY A 79 -15.06 5.18 16.74
N THR A 80 -14.26 5.96 17.47
CA THR A 80 -14.10 7.40 17.28
C THR A 80 -12.85 7.68 16.45
N LEU A 81 -12.67 8.92 16.01
CA LEU A 81 -11.45 9.32 15.30
C LEU A 81 -10.19 9.16 16.16
N GLU A 82 -10.26 9.41 17.47
CA GLU A 82 -9.11 9.23 18.37
C GLU A 82 -8.71 7.76 18.49
N ARG A 83 -9.70 6.85 18.56
CA ARG A 83 -9.45 5.40 18.57
C ARG A 83 -8.87 4.93 17.24
N TRP A 84 -9.35 5.51 16.14
CA TRP A 84 -8.78 5.26 14.83
C TRP A 84 -7.31 5.68 14.77
N GLU A 85 -6.96 6.89 15.22
CA GLU A 85 -5.57 7.36 15.21
C GLU A 85 -4.65 6.41 16.00
N ALA A 86 -5.09 5.97 17.18
CA ALA A 86 -4.35 5.01 18.00
C ALA A 86 -4.19 3.64 17.30
N ALA A 87 -5.27 3.11 16.71
CA ALA A 87 -5.26 1.85 15.98
C ALA A 87 -4.36 1.90 14.74
N HIS A 88 -4.45 2.98 13.98
CA HIS A 88 -3.66 3.19 12.77
C HIS A 88 -2.17 3.34 13.09
N ALA A 89 -1.83 4.07 14.16
CA ALA A 89 -0.46 4.18 14.64
C ALA A 89 0.09 2.82 15.10
N ALA A 90 -0.70 2.01 15.81
CA ALA A 90 -0.32 0.66 16.22
C ALA A 90 -0.06 -0.24 15.00
N ALA A 91 -0.94 -0.21 13.99
CA ALA A 91 -0.78 -0.98 12.76
C ALA A 91 0.49 -0.61 12.00
N LEU A 92 0.80 0.68 11.87
CA LEU A 92 2.03 1.13 11.21
C LEU A 92 3.29 0.76 12.01
N ALA A 93 3.22 0.84 13.34
CA ALA A 93 4.32 0.42 14.21
C ALA A 93 4.60 -1.09 14.10
N GLU A 94 3.56 -1.91 13.99
CA GLU A 94 3.70 -3.35 13.76
C GLU A 94 4.38 -3.66 12.42
N LEU A 95 4.03 -2.92 11.36
CA LEU A 95 4.58 -3.13 10.01
C LEU A 95 5.97 -2.52 9.79
N GLN A 96 6.39 -1.60 10.65
CA GLN A 96 7.65 -0.86 10.49
C GLN A 96 8.86 -1.78 10.18
N PRO A 97 9.10 -2.89 10.92
CA PRO A 97 10.26 -3.74 10.66
C PRO A 97 10.21 -4.44 9.29
N GLU A 98 9.01 -4.82 8.85
CA GLU A 98 8.77 -5.44 7.54
C GLU A 98 9.04 -4.42 6.42
N PHE A 99 8.46 -3.23 6.52
CA PHE A 99 8.66 -2.15 5.54
C PHE A 99 10.11 -1.71 5.43
N ASP A 100 10.80 -1.62 6.56
CA ASP A 100 12.24 -1.36 6.61
C ASP A 100 13.06 -2.45 5.90
N ALA A 101 12.71 -3.71 6.09
CA ALA A 101 13.38 -4.83 5.44
C ALA A 101 13.15 -4.85 3.92
N ILE A 102 11.90 -4.66 3.48
CA ILE A 102 11.54 -4.53 2.06
C ILE A 102 12.30 -3.36 1.44
N TRP A 103 12.27 -2.20 2.10
CA TRP A 103 12.93 -0.99 1.61
C TRP A 103 14.43 -1.20 1.40
N ARG A 104 15.13 -1.79 2.38
CA ARG A 104 16.56 -2.13 2.24
C ARG A 104 16.82 -3.23 1.20
N GLY A 105 15.86 -4.11 0.96
CA GLY A 105 15.96 -5.25 0.05
C GLY A 105 16.05 -4.90 -1.44
N TYR A 106 15.62 -3.70 -1.86
CA TYR A 106 15.58 -3.33 -3.29
C TYR A 106 16.95 -3.32 -4.00
N GLY A 107 18.07 -3.31 -3.27
CA GLY A 107 19.44 -3.43 -3.82
C GLY A 107 19.91 -2.27 -4.72
N SER A 108 19.01 -1.41 -5.19
CA SER A 108 19.26 -0.23 -6.01
C SER A 108 18.41 0.95 -5.53
N THR A 109 19.06 2.12 -5.44
CA THR A 109 18.39 3.40 -5.12
C THR A 109 17.36 3.81 -6.19
N VAL A 110 17.46 3.29 -7.41
CA VAL A 110 16.54 3.62 -8.51
C VAL A 110 15.13 3.11 -8.23
N ALA A 111 14.97 1.90 -7.68
CA ALA A 111 13.65 1.35 -7.34
C ALA A 111 13.00 2.18 -6.21
N GLN A 112 13.76 2.46 -5.15
CA GLN A 112 13.36 3.34 -4.05
C GLN A 112 12.95 4.75 -4.52
N LYS A 113 13.77 5.39 -5.38
CA LYS A 113 13.45 6.69 -5.99
C LYS A 113 12.19 6.60 -6.86
N THR A 114 11.99 5.50 -7.58
CA THR A 114 10.78 5.30 -8.39
C THR A 114 9.53 5.14 -7.54
N LEU A 115 9.61 4.42 -6.42
CA LEU A 115 8.50 4.31 -5.46
C LEU A 115 8.15 5.68 -4.86
N ARG A 116 9.15 6.46 -4.41
CA ARG A 116 8.95 7.86 -3.97
C ARG A 116 8.31 8.73 -5.05
N LEU A 117 8.76 8.58 -6.30
CA LEU A 117 8.18 9.29 -7.44
C LEU A 117 6.69 8.96 -7.63
N ILE A 118 6.32 7.68 -7.57
CA ILE A 118 4.92 7.25 -7.70
C ILE A 118 4.08 7.83 -6.56
N VAL A 119 4.56 7.72 -5.31
CA VAL A 119 3.85 8.22 -4.12
C VAL A 119 3.70 9.74 -4.16
N ALA A 120 4.79 10.49 -4.29
CA ALA A 120 4.76 11.96 -4.33
C ALA A 120 4.15 12.53 -5.63
N GLY A 121 4.11 11.74 -6.69
CA GLY A 121 3.55 12.09 -7.99
C GLY A 121 2.06 11.81 -8.14
N SER A 122 1.36 11.40 -7.06
CA SER A 122 -0.05 10.97 -7.11
C SER A 122 -0.29 9.89 -8.16
N GLY A 123 0.63 8.92 -8.19
CA GLY A 123 0.65 7.79 -9.11
C GLY A 123 1.34 8.04 -10.45
N SER A 124 1.82 9.26 -10.71
CA SER A 124 2.59 9.53 -11.94
C SER A 124 4.04 9.07 -11.79
N ALA A 125 4.46 8.14 -12.66
CA ALA A 125 5.86 7.73 -12.77
C ALA A 125 6.72 8.67 -13.65
N TYR A 126 6.16 9.80 -14.12
CA TYR A 126 6.82 10.66 -15.10
C TYR A 126 6.72 12.17 -14.80
N ARG A 127 6.26 12.55 -13.61
CA ARG A 127 6.14 13.95 -13.21
C ARG A 127 7.53 14.60 -13.15
N THR A 128 7.82 15.48 -14.12
CA THR A 128 9.15 16.08 -14.34
C THR A 128 9.73 16.76 -13.10
N ALA A 129 8.91 17.49 -12.35
CA ALA A 129 9.36 18.16 -11.12
C ALA A 129 9.91 17.18 -10.08
N VAL A 130 9.26 16.01 -9.92
CA VAL A 130 9.65 14.99 -8.93
C VAL A 130 10.83 14.17 -9.45
N LEU A 131 10.88 13.84 -10.75
CA LEU A 131 12.05 13.22 -11.38
C LEU A 131 13.32 14.06 -11.14
N ARG A 132 13.24 15.37 -11.31
CA ARG A 132 14.36 16.29 -11.06
C ARG A 132 14.76 16.31 -9.58
N ARG A 133 13.80 16.43 -8.65
CA ARG A 133 14.06 16.40 -7.20
C ARG A 133 14.78 15.12 -6.78
N LEU A 134 14.42 14.00 -7.38
CA LEU A 134 14.99 12.69 -7.06
C LEU A 134 16.23 12.35 -7.90
N GLU A 135 16.69 13.25 -8.78
CA GLU A 135 17.79 13.00 -9.72
C GLU A 135 17.63 11.67 -10.46
N LEU A 136 16.41 11.44 -10.95
CA LEU A 136 16.01 10.19 -11.58
C LEU A 136 15.73 10.43 -13.06
N GLU A 137 16.49 9.73 -13.91
CA GLU A 137 16.26 9.73 -15.36
C GLU A 137 14.95 9.03 -15.72
N LYS A 138 14.22 9.57 -16.70
CA LYS A 138 12.91 9.02 -17.11
C LYS A 138 13.01 7.57 -17.60
N SER A 139 14.08 7.22 -18.33
CA SER A 139 14.31 5.86 -18.82
C SER A 139 14.59 4.88 -17.68
N ALA A 140 15.35 5.30 -16.67
CA ALA A 140 15.60 4.52 -15.47
C ALA A 140 14.31 4.28 -14.66
N ALA A 141 13.49 5.33 -14.49
CA ALA A 141 12.17 5.23 -13.87
C ALA A 141 11.26 4.24 -14.61
N SER A 142 11.15 4.34 -15.94
CA SER A 142 10.37 3.40 -16.74
C SER A 142 10.82 1.94 -16.56
N ALA A 143 12.13 1.68 -16.59
CA ALA A 143 12.67 0.34 -16.40
C ALA A 143 12.42 -0.19 -14.97
N ALA A 144 12.48 0.68 -13.97
CA ALA A 144 12.18 0.33 -12.59
C ALA A 144 10.69 0.04 -12.38
N VAL A 145 9.78 0.83 -12.97
CA VAL A 145 8.33 0.57 -12.94
C VAL A 145 8.02 -0.83 -13.47
N GLN A 146 8.61 -1.23 -14.60
CA GLN A 146 8.39 -2.56 -15.16
C GLN A 146 8.84 -3.68 -14.20
N ARG A 147 10.01 -3.53 -13.57
CA ARG A 147 10.48 -4.50 -12.57
C ARG A 147 9.57 -4.57 -11.34
N LEU A 148 9.09 -3.43 -10.86
CA LEU A 148 8.18 -3.33 -9.72
C LEU A 148 6.80 -3.94 -10.03
N LEU A 149 6.30 -3.78 -11.27
CA LEU A 149 5.10 -4.46 -11.75
C LEU A 149 5.29 -5.98 -11.83
N ASP A 150 6.45 -6.44 -12.33
CA ASP A 150 6.78 -7.86 -12.41
C ASP A 150 6.92 -8.53 -11.03
N ALA A 151 7.42 -7.78 -10.05
CA ALA A 151 7.54 -8.19 -8.65
C ALA A 151 6.22 -8.05 -7.85
N ALA A 152 5.21 -7.39 -8.42
CA ALA A 152 3.95 -7.02 -7.76
C ALA A 152 4.13 -6.10 -6.53
N ASP A 153 5.19 -5.28 -6.51
CA ASP A 153 5.35 -4.18 -5.56
C ASP A 153 4.44 -2.99 -5.88
N VAL A 154 4.12 -2.85 -7.17
CA VAL A 154 3.33 -1.75 -7.75
C VAL A 154 2.31 -2.35 -8.71
N GLU A 155 1.17 -1.70 -8.84
CA GLU A 155 0.11 -2.06 -9.79
C GLU A 155 -0.36 -0.86 -10.61
N GLU A 156 -1.03 -1.13 -11.73
CA GLU A 156 -1.64 -0.10 -12.54
C GLU A 156 -2.91 0.46 -11.86
N ALA A 157 -3.01 1.78 -11.79
CA ALA A 157 -4.17 2.50 -11.25
C ALA A 157 -5.07 3.10 -12.35
N GLY A 158 -4.81 2.73 -13.62
CA GLY A 158 -5.50 3.27 -14.79
C GLY A 158 -4.93 4.62 -15.28
N ALA A 159 -5.29 5.01 -16.50
CA ALA A 159 -4.86 6.26 -17.14
C ALA A 159 -3.34 6.50 -17.10
N GLY A 160 -2.54 5.44 -17.20
CA GLY A 160 -1.07 5.50 -17.15
C GLY A 160 -0.49 5.84 -15.77
N LYS A 161 -1.29 5.73 -14.70
CA LYS A 161 -0.85 5.87 -13.31
C LYS A 161 -0.57 4.52 -12.68
N TYR A 162 0.26 4.56 -11.66
CA TYR A 162 0.67 3.42 -10.85
C TYR A 162 0.39 3.70 -9.38
N ARG A 163 0.28 2.65 -8.58
CA ARG A 163 0.23 2.77 -7.11
C ARG A 163 0.97 1.60 -6.47
N VAL A 164 1.56 1.84 -5.31
CA VAL A 164 2.14 0.76 -4.49
C VAL A 164 1.02 -0.19 -4.12
N VAL A 165 1.25 -1.50 -4.22
CA VAL A 165 0.20 -2.50 -3.95
C VAL A 165 -0.26 -2.37 -2.50
N ASP A 166 0.68 -2.32 -1.56
CA ASP A 166 0.39 -2.09 -0.15
C ASP A 166 0.20 -0.58 0.13
N PRO A 167 -1.03 -0.14 0.49
CA PRO A 167 -1.30 1.28 0.75
C PRO A 167 -0.61 1.80 2.02
N LEU A 168 -0.43 0.97 3.05
CA LEU A 168 0.28 1.37 4.27
C LEU A 168 1.78 1.48 4.02
N TYR A 169 2.32 0.70 3.07
CA TYR A 169 3.69 0.88 2.63
C TYR A 169 3.87 2.19 1.84
N ALA A 170 2.91 2.54 0.98
CA ALA A 170 2.90 3.82 0.28
C ALA A 170 2.89 5.00 1.26
N GLU A 171 2.07 4.91 2.32
CA GLU A 171 2.05 5.91 3.38
C GLU A 171 3.40 5.98 4.13
N TRP A 172 3.97 4.84 4.49
CA TRP A 172 5.28 4.78 5.13
C TRP A 172 6.37 5.45 4.27
N ILE A 173 6.40 5.19 2.95
CA ILE A 173 7.31 5.84 2.00
C ILE A 173 7.13 7.36 2.02
N ALA A 174 5.87 7.84 2.05
CA ALA A 174 5.58 9.27 2.12
C ALA A 174 6.13 9.91 3.40
N ARG A 175 5.98 9.24 4.55
CA ARG A 175 6.50 9.69 5.85
C ARG A 175 8.03 9.75 5.86
N VAL A 176 8.70 8.73 5.31
CA VAL A 176 10.17 8.73 5.19
C VAL A 176 10.68 9.81 4.23
N ASP A 177 9.98 10.07 3.13
CA ASP A 177 10.34 11.16 2.20
C ASP A 177 10.19 12.54 2.84
N ALA A 178 9.17 12.72 3.69
CA ALA A 178 8.96 13.96 4.44
C ALA A 178 9.99 14.14 5.57
N GLY A 179 10.26 13.09 6.36
CA GLY A 179 11.24 13.14 7.46
C GLY A 179 12.71 13.18 7.01
N GLY A 180 13.01 12.66 5.83
CA GLY A 180 14.35 12.74 5.23
C GLY A 180 14.73 14.12 4.69
N GLY A 181 13.78 15.07 4.64
CA GLY A 181 14.04 16.46 4.24
C GLY A 181 14.75 17.31 5.30
N ASP A 182 14.70 16.91 6.58
CA ASP A 182 15.31 17.63 7.71
C ASP A 182 16.70 17.10 8.10
N ALA A 183 17.10 15.93 7.60
CA ALA A 183 18.38 15.29 7.97
C ALA A 183 19.56 15.65 7.05
N ALA A 184 19.40 16.64 6.16
CA ALA A 184 20.41 17.02 5.17
C ALA A 184 21.18 18.31 5.51
N ASP A 185 21.03 18.87 6.72
CA ASP A 185 21.72 20.11 7.16
C ASP A 185 22.54 19.96 8.46
N GLU A 186 22.96 18.73 8.80
CA GLU A 186 23.98 18.51 9.83
C GLU A 186 25.04 17.52 9.30
N GLY A 187 26.05 18.07 8.62
CA GLY A 187 27.23 17.34 8.14
C GLY A 187 28.27 18.25 7.51
#